data_AF-A0A382S2F0-F1
#
_entry.id   AF-A0A382S2F0-F1
#
_cell.length_a   1.000
_cell.length_b   1.000
_cell.length_c   1.000
_cell.angle_alpha   90.00
_cell.angle_beta   90.00
_cell.angle_gamma   90.00
#
_symmetry.space_group_name_H-M   'P 1'
#
loop_
_entity.id
_entity.type
_entity.pdbx_description
1 polymer ?
#
loop_
_entity_poly.entity_id
_entity_poly.type
_entity_poly.pdbx_seq_one_letter_code
_entity_poly.pdbx_strand_id
1 'polypeptide(L)'
;MIKISKTNGILYYRGNDKELRERSDWNELSRDVKKQLGLKVKRFGKLEWFETESLYPPDKYWVGEIENGVPHGQGTFYIPESYNPVLEFYNGSKFVGTYVNGERQEGTFTWSRGNKYIGSYKNNKRWNGTMHYKEDGEIITYANGENFTKIENIENYKKY
;
A
#
# COMPACT_ATOMS: atom_id res chain seq x y z
N MET A 1 2.54 26.17 -18.86
CA MET A 1 1.60 25.59 -17.88
C MET A 1 1.67 24.09 -17.99
N ILE A 2 2.21 23.39 -16.98
CA ILE A 2 2.15 21.92 -16.93
C ILE A 2 0.69 21.59 -16.62
N LYS A 3 -0.02 20.95 -17.57
CA LYS A 3 -1.39 20.47 -17.32
C LYS A 3 -1.30 19.43 -16.21
N ILE A 4 -1.86 19.74 -15.05
CA ILE A 4 -2.09 18.76 -13.99
C ILE A 4 -3.11 17.75 -14.55
N SER A 5 -2.69 16.51 -14.79
CA SER A 5 -3.59 15.44 -15.22
C SER A 5 -4.26 14.85 -13.99
N LYS A 6 -5.44 15.37 -13.64
CA LYS A 6 -6.33 14.74 -12.66
C LYS A 6 -7.31 13.83 -13.38
N THR A 7 -7.30 12.56 -13.05
CA THR A 7 -8.20 11.54 -13.61
C THR A 7 -8.64 10.56 -12.54
N ASN A 8 -9.71 9.82 -12.79
CA ASN A 8 -10.03 8.60 -12.03
C ASN A 8 -9.61 7.40 -12.86
N GLY A 9 -9.02 6.40 -12.23
CA GLY A 9 -8.57 5.21 -12.96
C GLY A 9 -8.02 4.12 -12.05
N ILE A 10 -7.32 3.19 -12.69
CA ILE A 10 -6.67 2.06 -12.04
C ILE A 10 -5.16 2.24 -12.18
N LEU A 11 -4.42 2.07 -11.07
CA LEU A 11 -2.97 1.99 -11.08
C LEU A 11 -2.49 0.74 -10.37
N TYR A 12 -1.57 0.03 -11.00
CA TYR A 12 -0.98 -1.20 -10.50
C TYR A 12 0.35 -0.89 -9.82
N TYR A 13 0.49 -1.30 -8.57
CA TYR A 13 1.68 -1.14 -7.75
C TYR A 13 2.57 -2.37 -7.87
N ARG A 14 3.86 -2.11 -8.09
CA ARG A 14 4.91 -3.13 -8.09
C ARG A 14 5.96 -2.77 -7.05
N GLY A 15 6.58 -3.79 -6.46
CA GLY A 15 7.53 -3.64 -5.36
C GLY A 15 8.94 -4.12 -5.70
N ASN A 16 9.16 -4.91 -6.76
CA ASN A 16 10.46 -5.51 -7.03
C ASN A 16 10.72 -5.82 -8.52
N ASP A 17 11.96 -6.19 -8.86
CA ASP A 17 12.38 -6.48 -10.23
C ASP A 17 11.65 -7.68 -10.86
N LYS A 18 11.17 -8.64 -10.05
CA LYS A 18 10.40 -9.78 -10.55
C LYS A 18 9.04 -9.29 -11.08
N GLU A 19 8.29 -8.60 -10.22
CA GLU A 19 6.99 -8.00 -10.57
C GLU A 19 7.12 -7.02 -11.75
N LEU A 20 8.27 -6.34 -11.88
CA LEU A 20 8.53 -5.44 -13.00
C LEU A 20 8.51 -6.12 -14.37
N ARG A 21 9.09 -7.33 -14.45
CA ARG A 21 9.25 -8.09 -15.70
C ARG A 21 7.97 -8.84 -16.09
N GLU A 22 7.03 -8.95 -15.17
CA GLU A 22 5.75 -9.63 -15.34
C GLU A 22 4.66 -8.68 -15.88
N ARG A 23 4.95 -7.38 -16.05
CA ARG A 23 4.05 -6.41 -16.70
C ARG A 23 3.65 -6.86 -18.11
N SER A 24 2.41 -6.60 -18.51
CA SER A 24 1.90 -6.94 -19.83
C SER A 24 2.64 -6.25 -20.98
N ASP A 25 3.10 -5.02 -20.77
CA ASP A 25 3.82 -4.19 -21.75
C ASP A 25 5.35 -4.43 -21.77
N TRP A 26 5.89 -5.39 -21.01
CA TRP A 26 7.35 -5.50 -20.80
C TRP A 26 8.11 -5.65 -22.11
N ASN A 27 7.58 -6.46 -23.03
CA ASN A 27 8.23 -6.74 -24.30
C ASN A 27 8.14 -5.56 -25.28
N GLU A 28 7.25 -4.60 -25.03
CA GLU A 28 7.05 -3.40 -25.84
C GLU A 28 7.96 -2.23 -25.40
N LEU A 29 8.46 -2.26 -24.15
CA LEU A 29 9.33 -1.21 -23.64
C LEU A 29 10.71 -1.16 -24.32
N SER A 30 11.19 0.07 -24.55
CA SER A 30 12.55 0.30 -25.05
C SER A 30 13.63 -0.15 -24.06
N ARG A 31 14.84 -0.41 -24.56
CA ARG A 31 15.99 -0.81 -23.74
C ARG A 31 16.33 0.23 -22.67
N ASP A 32 16.20 1.52 -22.99
CA ASP A 32 16.52 2.60 -22.05
C ASP A 32 15.50 2.70 -20.92
N VAL A 33 14.21 2.52 -21.23
CA VAL A 33 13.15 2.48 -20.21
C VAL A 33 13.37 1.30 -19.27
N LYS A 34 13.64 0.11 -19.82
CA LYS A 34 13.99 -1.08 -19.01
C LYS A 34 15.18 -0.84 -18.09
N LYS A 35 16.23 -0.18 -18.60
CA LYS A 35 17.43 0.16 -17.82
C LYS A 35 17.12 1.15 -16.70
N GLN A 36 16.35 2.20 -16.96
CA GLN A 36 15.94 3.18 -15.95
C GLN A 36 15.11 2.55 -14.83
N LEU A 37 14.14 1.69 -15.19
CA LEU A 37 13.32 0.97 -14.22
C LEU A 37 14.16 0.04 -13.35
N GLY A 38 15.08 -0.73 -13.96
CA GLY A 38 16.01 -1.58 -13.21
C GLY A 38 16.92 -0.80 -12.26
N LEU A 39 17.37 0.41 -12.64
CA LEU A 39 18.16 1.28 -11.77
C LEU A 39 17.32 1.82 -10.60
N LYS A 40 16.04 2.17 -10.81
CA LYS A 40 15.13 2.56 -9.72
C LYS A 40 14.97 1.43 -8.70
N VAL A 41 14.77 0.18 -9.14
CA VAL A 41 14.68 -0.98 -8.23
C VAL A 41 15.95 -1.12 -7.41
N LYS A 42 17.13 -1.10 -8.06
CA LYS A 42 18.42 -1.21 -7.36
C LYS A 42 18.65 -0.09 -6.35
N ARG A 43 18.19 1.13 -6.65
CA ARG A 43 18.40 2.31 -5.80
C ARG A 43 17.41 2.42 -4.65
N PHE A 44 16.14 2.10 -4.88
CA PHE A 44 15.06 2.38 -3.93
C PHE A 44 14.42 1.13 -3.32
N GLY A 45 14.71 -0.06 -3.84
CA GLY A 45 14.18 -1.33 -3.34
C GLY A 45 12.66 -1.52 -3.53
N LYS A 46 11.99 -0.54 -4.16
CA LYS A 46 10.56 -0.52 -4.46
C LYS A 46 10.32 0.08 -5.84
N LEU A 47 9.21 -0.29 -6.48
CA LEU A 47 8.73 0.35 -7.70
C LEU A 47 7.56 1.30 -7.40
N GLU A 48 7.05 1.89 -8.47
CA GLU A 48 6.02 2.92 -8.47
C GLU A 48 4.68 2.33 -8.93
N TRP A 49 3.83 3.21 -9.47
CA TRP A 49 2.51 2.95 -9.99
C TRP A 49 2.54 2.88 -11.52
N PHE A 50 1.73 2.02 -12.10
CA PHE A 50 1.68 1.79 -13.54
C PHE A 50 0.24 1.67 -14.02
N GLU A 51 -0.04 2.09 -15.24
CA GLU A 51 -1.37 1.96 -15.86
C GLU A 51 -1.63 0.55 -16.42
N THR A 52 -0.57 -0.24 -16.62
CA THR A 52 -0.63 -1.59 -17.17
C THR A 52 -0.63 -2.63 -16.06
N GLU A 53 -1.45 -3.67 -16.21
CA GLU A 53 -1.51 -4.82 -15.28
C GLU A 53 -0.38 -5.83 -15.49
N SER A 54 -0.09 -6.62 -14.46
CA SER A 54 0.81 -7.78 -14.54
C SER A 54 0.05 -8.98 -15.10
N LEU A 55 0.73 -9.77 -15.95
CA LEU A 55 0.18 -11.01 -16.51
C LEU A 55 -0.02 -12.08 -15.43
N TYR A 56 0.89 -12.17 -14.45
CA TYR A 56 0.80 -13.05 -13.29
C TYR A 56 1.98 -12.81 -12.31
N PRO A 57 1.78 -12.76 -10.97
CA PRO A 57 0.52 -12.75 -10.24
C PRO A 57 -0.19 -11.38 -10.35
N PRO A 58 -1.48 -11.27 -9.98
CA PRO A 58 -2.19 -10.00 -10.05
C PRO A 58 -1.50 -8.97 -9.14
N ASP A 59 -1.27 -7.77 -9.69
CA ASP A 59 -0.66 -6.67 -8.97
C ASP A 59 -1.58 -6.18 -7.84
N LYS A 60 -0.98 -5.59 -6.81
CA LYS A 60 -1.75 -4.72 -5.91
C LYS A 60 -2.19 -3.51 -6.72
N TYR A 61 -3.42 -3.06 -6.59
CA TYR A 61 -3.92 -1.98 -7.45
C TYR A 61 -4.73 -0.93 -6.69
N TRP A 62 -4.66 0.30 -7.15
CA TRP A 62 -5.44 1.44 -6.72
C TRP A 62 -6.60 1.64 -7.69
N VAL A 63 -7.79 1.92 -7.15
CA VAL A 63 -8.95 2.40 -7.89
C VAL A 63 -9.38 3.71 -7.24
N GLY A 64 -9.21 4.84 -7.94
CA GLY A 64 -9.54 6.14 -7.36
C GLY A 64 -8.94 7.30 -8.15
N GLU A 65 -8.78 8.42 -7.47
CA GLU A 65 -8.22 9.63 -8.09
C GLU A 65 -6.70 9.44 -8.33
N ILE A 66 -6.24 10.03 -9.43
CA ILE A 66 -4.86 9.96 -9.92
C ILE A 66 -4.42 11.38 -10.23
N GLU A 67 -3.25 11.76 -9.74
CA GLU A 67 -2.60 13.02 -10.07
C GLU A 67 -1.14 12.73 -10.44
N ASN A 68 -0.70 13.20 -11.61
CA ASN A 68 0.68 13.02 -12.09
C ASN A 68 1.15 11.54 -12.10
N GLY A 69 0.26 10.62 -12.48
CA GLY A 69 0.58 9.19 -12.63
C GLY A 69 0.70 8.42 -11.31
N VAL A 70 0.29 9.02 -10.19
CA VAL A 70 0.26 8.35 -8.87
C VAL A 70 -1.11 8.52 -8.21
N PRO A 71 -1.50 7.63 -7.28
CA PRO A 71 -2.69 7.80 -6.49
C PRO A 71 -2.70 9.14 -5.75
N HIS A 72 -3.84 9.79 -5.81
CA HIS A 72 -4.14 11.02 -5.13
C HIS A 72 -5.60 10.93 -4.64
N GLY A 73 -6.02 11.83 -3.76
CA GLY A 73 -7.43 11.94 -3.37
C GLY A 73 -7.99 10.64 -2.79
N GLN A 74 -9.28 10.40 -3.02
CA GLN A 74 -10.00 9.25 -2.50
C GLN A 74 -9.86 8.02 -3.42
N GLY A 75 -9.89 6.84 -2.79
CA GLY A 75 -9.96 5.58 -3.53
C GLY A 75 -9.75 4.36 -2.65
N THR A 76 -9.59 3.23 -3.32
CA THR A 76 -9.35 1.93 -2.69
C THR A 76 -8.11 1.27 -3.26
N PHE A 77 -7.18 0.91 -2.38
CA PHE A 77 -6.04 0.06 -2.71
C PHE A 77 -6.37 -1.39 -2.36
N TYR A 78 -6.31 -2.27 -3.34
CA TYR A 78 -6.57 -3.68 -3.23
C TYR A 78 -5.27 -4.45 -3.25
N ILE A 79 -5.20 -5.46 -2.39
CA ILE A 79 -4.28 -6.56 -2.58
C ILE A 79 -5.15 -7.73 -3.09
N PRO A 80 -4.80 -8.34 -4.22
CA PRO A 80 -5.61 -9.38 -4.83
C PRO A 80 -5.43 -10.73 -4.15
N GLU A 81 -6.54 -11.46 -4.08
CA GLU A 81 -6.65 -12.79 -3.49
C GLU A 81 -5.94 -13.83 -4.39
N SER A 82 -4.62 -13.78 -4.40
CA SER A 82 -3.76 -14.77 -5.04
C SER A 82 -3.24 -15.73 -3.97
N TYR A 83 -3.50 -17.02 -4.14
CA TYR A 83 -2.91 -18.07 -3.33
C TYR A 83 -1.41 -18.15 -3.62
N ASN A 84 -0.58 -17.86 -2.62
CA ASN A 84 0.84 -18.17 -2.68
C ASN A 84 1.07 -19.53 -1.98
N PRO A 85 1.35 -20.63 -2.72
CA PRO A 85 1.54 -21.95 -2.12
C PRO A 85 2.79 -22.05 -1.25
N VAL A 86 3.78 -21.19 -1.44
CA VAL A 86 5.04 -21.20 -0.67
C VAL A 86 4.90 -20.43 0.64
N LEU A 87 4.02 -19.43 0.68
CA LEU A 87 3.81 -18.57 1.84
C LEU A 87 2.43 -18.80 2.52
N GLU A 88 1.66 -19.77 2.03
CA GLU A 88 0.33 -20.19 2.51
C GLU A 88 -0.64 -19.03 2.85
N PHE A 89 -0.65 -17.96 2.04
CA PHE A 89 -1.57 -16.85 2.25
C PHE A 89 -2.47 -16.57 1.04
N TYR A 90 -3.71 -16.19 1.36
CA TYR A 90 -4.68 -15.54 0.49
C TYR A 90 -4.71 -14.07 0.86
N ASN A 91 -4.58 -13.15 -0.09
CA ASN A 91 -4.61 -11.74 0.28
C ASN A 91 -5.72 -10.97 -0.44
N GLY A 92 -6.96 -11.03 0.05
CA GLY A 92 -8.04 -10.10 -0.29
C GLY A 92 -8.09 -8.85 0.60
N SER A 93 -6.95 -8.37 1.10
CA SER A 93 -6.92 -7.18 1.97
C SER A 93 -7.14 -5.91 1.14
N LYS A 94 -7.71 -4.88 1.76
CA LYS A 94 -7.94 -3.59 1.10
C LYS A 94 -7.69 -2.41 2.02
N PHE A 95 -7.34 -1.27 1.45
CA PHE A 95 -7.33 0.02 2.10
C PHE A 95 -8.31 0.94 1.40
N VAL A 96 -9.22 1.56 2.15
CA VAL A 96 -10.12 2.60 1.65
C VAL A 96 -9.74 3.90 2.33
N GLY A 97 -9.41 4.93 1.55
CA GLY A 97 -9.00 6.21 2.12
C GLY A 97 -8.32 7.14 1.13
N THR A 98 -7.53 8.05 1.68
CA THR A 98 -6.87 9.11 0.92
C THR A 98 -5.41 8.83 0.61
N TYR A 99 -5.00 9.25 -0.58
CA TYR A 99 -3.61 9.31 -1.01
C TYR A 99 -3.21 10.75 -1.35
N VAL A 100 -1.95 11.09 -1.12
CA VAL A 100 -1.31 12.31 -1.62
C VAL A 100 0.06 11.93 -2.16
N ASN A 101 0.32 12.25 -3.43
CA ASN A 101 1.58 11.96 -4.12
C ASN A 101 2.01 10.47 -4.00
N GLY A 102 1.06 9.55 -4.13
CA GLY A 102 1.32 8.12 -4.01
C GLY A 102 1.54 7.59 -2.59
N GLU A 103 1.30 8.41 -1.56
CA GLU A 103 1.37 8.00 -0.15
C GLU A 103 0.01 8.06 0.54
N ARG A 104 -0.31 6.99 1.28
CA ARG A 104 -1.49 6.94 2.16
C ARG A 104 -1.44 8.07 3.18
N GLN A 105 -2.58 8.73 3.38
CA GLN A 105 -2.78 9.75 4.40
C GLN A 105 -3.71 9.25 5.50
N GLU A 106 -4.99 9.06 5.22
CA GLU A 106 -6.01 8.65 6.19
C GLU A 106 -6.88 7.55 5.61
N GLY A 107 -7.26 6.55 6.41
CA GLY A 107 -8.24 5.58 5.94
C GLY A 107 -8.38 4.35 6.80
N THR A 108 -9.05 3.35 6.23
CA THR A 108 -9.28 2.05 6.84
C THR A 108 -8.58 0.97 6.05
N PHE A 109 -7.59 0.30 6.65
CA PHE A 109 -7.03 -0.93 6.13
C PHE A 109 -7.76 -2.12 6.74
N THR A 110 -8.31 -3.00 5.91
CA THR A 110 -8.97 -4.25 6.30
C THR A 110 -8.12 -5.42 5.81
N TRP A 111 -7.66 -6.24 6.75
CA TRP A 111 -6.97 -7.49 6.43
C TRP A 111 -7.97 -8.55 5.94
N SER A 112 -7.53 -9.51 5.13
CA SER A 112 -8.39 -10.59 4.62
C SER A 112 -9.11 -11.40 5.71
N ARG A 113 -8.51 -11.51 6.90
CA ARG A 113 -9.12 -12.16 8.07
C ARG A 113 -10.11 -11.28 8.85
N GLY A 114 -10.26 -10.02 8.45
CA GLY A 114 -11.25 -9.09 8.98
C GLY A 114 -10.78 -8.17 10.12
N ASN A 115 -9.53 -8.30 10.58
CA ASN A 115 -8.90 -7.25 11.38
C ASN A 115 -8.92 -5.94 10.59
N LYS A 116 -8.99 -4.80 11.28
CA LYS A 116 -8.99 -3.48 10.63
C LYS A 116 -8.17 -2.45 11.39
N TYR A 117 -7.53 -1.54 10.66
CA TYR A 117 -6.87 -0.37 11.21
C TYR A 117 -7.54 0.86 10.63
N ILE A 118 -7.92 1.78 11.51
CA ILE A 118 -8.58 3.03 11.15
C ILE A 118 -7.71 4.16 11.65
N GLY A 119 -7.20 4.98 10.74
CA GLY A 119 -6.43 6.18 11.09
C GLY A 119 -5.44 6.60 10.02
N SER A 120 -4.43 7.31 10.50
CA SER A 120 -3.47 8.05 9.70
C SER A 120 -2.23 7.24 9.37
N TYR A 121 -1.56 7.68 8.33
CA TYR A 121 -0.36 7.08 7.79
C TYR A 121 0.72 8.14 7.61
N LYS A 122 1.96 7.74 7.85
CA LYS A 122 3.16 8.53 7.60
C LYS A 122 4.17 7.63 6.89
N ASN A 123 4.67 8.05 5.74
CA ASN A 123 5.57 7.24 4.89
C ASN A 123 4.98 5.84 4.61
N ASN A 124 3.68 5.77 4.31
CA ASN A 124 2.94 4.53 4.11
C ASN A 124 2.94 3.54 5.30
N LYS A 125 3.23 3.99 6.52
CA LYS A 125 3.13 3.21 7.77
C LYS A 125 2.06 3.79 8.67
N ARG A 126 1.39 2.96 9.47
CA ARG A 126 0.41 3.37 10.49
C ARG A 126 1.04 4.42 11.41
N TRP A 127 0.30 5.50 11.72
CA TRP A 127 0.80 6.63 12.50
C TRP A 127 -0.10 6.91 13.71
N ASN A 128 -1.28 7.50 13.52
CA ASN A 128 -2.25 7.74 14.59
C ASN A 128 -3.56 7.02 14.28
N GLY A 129 -4.06 6.14 15.15
CA GLY A 129 -5.30 5.44 14.86
C GLY A 129 -5.60 4.28 15.80
N THR A 130 -6.52 3.41 15.40
CA THR A 130 -6.93 2.25 16.19
C THR A 130 -6.87 0.98 15.35
N MET A 131 -6.30 -0.08 15.91
CA MET A 131 -6.42 -1.45 15.40
C MET A 131 -7.59 -2.13 16.10
N HIS A 132 -8.43 -2.81 15.35
CA HIS A 132 -9.55 -3.61 15.84
C HIS A 132 -9.32 -5.06 15.41
N TYR A 133 -9.24 -5.95 16.39
CA TYR A 133 -9.09 -7.38 16.17
C TYR A 133 -10.46 -8.05 16.09
N LYS A 134 -10.67 -8.86 15.05
CA LYS A 134 -11.95 -9.54 14.84
C LYS A 134 -12.18 -10.68 15.84
N GLU A 135 -11.10 -11.33 16.26
CA GLU A 135 -11.16 -12.58 17.05
C GLU A 135 -11.71 -12.36 18.46
N ASP A 136 -11.23 -11.34 19.17
CA ASP A 136 -11.56 -11.05 20.56
C ASP A 136 -12.18 -9.65 20.77
N GLY A 137 -12.22 -8.81 19.73
CA GLY A 137 -12.68 -7.44 19.83
C GLY A 137 -11.66 -6.49 20.47
N GLU A 138 -10.40 -6.89 20.64
CA GLU A 138 -9.36 -6.04 21.19
C GLU A 138 -9.19 -4.78 20.31
N ILE A 139 -9.07 -3.62 20.99
CA ILE A 139 -8.77 -2.34 20.36
C ILE A 139 -7.43 -1.82 20.87
N ILE A 140 -6.47 -1.64 19.95
CA ILE A 140 -5.16 -1.06 20.25
C ILE A 140 -5.06 0.34 19.65
N THR A 141 -4.68 1.32 20.47
CA THR A 141 -4.46 2.69 20.01
C THR A 141 -3.01 2.91 19.62
N TYR A 142 -2.81 3.60 18.50
CA TYR A 142 -1.51 4.03 18.00
C TYR A 142 -1.40 5.55 18.06
N ALA A 143 -0.27 6.04 18.55
CA ALA A 143 0.11 7.44 18.52
C ALA A 143 1.57 7.54 18.03
N ASN A 144 1.82 8.39 17.04
CA ASN A 144 3.14 8.59 16.44
C ASN A 144 3.83 7.27 16.00
N GLY A 145 3.04 6.32 15.50
CA GLY A 145 3.52 5.02 15.03
C GLY A 145 3.77 3.98 16.13
N GLU A 146 3.59 4.33 17.41
CA GLU A 146 3.79 3.44 18.55
C GLU A 146 2.46 2.99 19.16
N ASN A 147 2.43 1.78 19.73
CA ASN A 147 1.27 1.26 20.45
C ASN A 147 1.16 1.98 21.80
N PHE A 148 0.20 2.90 21.91
CA PHE A 148 0.00 3.75 23.08
C PHE A 148 -0.55 2.97 24.28
N THR A 149 -1.36 1.92 24.05
CA THR A 149 -1.85 1.02 25.10
C THR A 149 -0.71 0.31 25.85
N LYS A 150 0.45 0.11 25.19
CA LYS A 150 1.66 -0.41 25.86
C LYS A 150 2.42 0.66 26.65
N ILE A 151 2.37 1.93 26.23
CA ILE A 151 3.12 3.02 26.88
C ILE A 151 2.52 3.33 28.27
N GLU A 152 1.20 3.43 28.39
CA GLU A 152 0.54 3.61 29.71
C GLU A 152 0.83 2.45 30.68
N ASN A 153 0.89 1.22 30.16
CA ASN A 153 1.28 0.06 30.96
C ASN A 153 2.75 0.13 31.43
N ILE A 154 3.66 0.69 30.62
CA ILE A 154 5.07 0.85 31.00
C ILE A 154 5.26 2.00 32.01
N GLU A 155 4.56 3.12 31.86
CA GLU A 155 4.62 4.23 32.83
C GLU A 155 4.09 3.82 34.20
N ASN A 156 3.06 2.96 34.26
CA ASN A 156 2.58 2.37 35.51
C ASN A 156 3.56 1.38 36.15
N TYR A 157 4.42 0.71 35.36
CA TYR A 157 5.44 -0.21 35.86
C TYR A 157 6.70 0.49 36.39
N LYS A 158 6.94 1.77 36.05
CA LYS A 158 8.09 2.54 36.56
C LYS A 158 7.83 3.23 37.91
N LYS A 159 6.64 3.02 38.49
CA LYS A 159 6.21 3.67 39.75
C LYS A 159 6.30 2.76 40.98
N TYR A 160 6.91 1.58 40.85
CA TYR A 160 7.13 0.62 41.95
C TYR A 160 8.58 0.17 41.99
#